data_AF-A0A4Q5QZI4-F1
#
_entry.id   AF-A0A4Q5QZI4-F1
#
_cell.length_a   1.000
_cell.length_b   1.000
_cell.length_c   1.000
_cell.angle_alpha   90.00
_cell.angle_beta   90.00
_cell.angle_gamma   90.00
#
_symmetry.space_group_name_H-M   'P 1'
#
loop_
_entity.id
_entity.type
_entity.pdbx_description
1 polymer ?
#
loop_
_entity_poly.entity_id
_entity_poly.type
_entity_poly.pdbx_seq_one_letter_code
_entity_poly.pdbx_strand_id
1 'polypeptide(L)'
;MSTGQTSAPKKETAPKPLNAQQQRFVVELCVDWNKAAAARRAGYSEKNAKQIGYSLWADQRVKDAVALRTAELAMSAGEATVRMSSWGRSSIEDVFTIEVEEYRPRVQKPLVEVIAELKAEMEDKQELAIRAEALLSDKKVMKKFRAQVARAHQRRQVQLWRYEKILERQPDAMTWVQGPPQAREVAQLDLVKALRAQAGGLIKKVTPTRFGTGVELHDAKDATDKILKLHGAYAPEKFDHTTKGQPLPGVQFYLPDNGRD
;
A
#
# COMPACT_ATOMS: atom_id res chain seq x y z
N MET A 1 -69.44 -25.47 -35.30
CA MET A 1 -68.58 -24.45 -34.68
C MET A 1 -67.43 -25.19 -34.00
N SER A 2 -66.33 -25.59 -34.67
CA SER A 2 -65.25 -24.78 -35.25
C SER A 2 -64.77 -23.74 -34.22
N THR A 3 -63.56 -23.74 -33.66
CA THR A 3 -62.25 -24.25 -34.11
C THR A 3 -61.35 -24.58 -32.91
N GLY A 4 -60.74 -25.77 -32.90
CA GLY A 4 -59.55 -26.03 -32.09
C GLY A 4 -58.32 -25.53 -32.83
N GLN A 5 -57.60 -24.56 -32.26
CA GLN A 5 -56.27 -24.17 -32.73
C GLN A 5 -55.22 -24.90 -31.90
N THR A 6 -54.69 -25.98 -32.48
CA THR A 6 -53.40 -26.55 -32.09
C THR A 6 -52.30 -25.58 -32.52
N SER A 7 -51.63 -24.96 -31.55
CA SER A 7 -50.45 -24.15 -31.81
C SER A 7 -49.25 -25.06 -32.04
N ALA A 8 -48.58 -24.90 -33.18
CA ALA A 8 -47.40 -25.66 -33.57
C ALA A 8 -46.20 -25.35 -32.66
N PRO A 9 -45.32 -26.33 -32.37
CA PRO A 9 -44.14 -26.10 -31.54
C PRO A 9 -43.14 -25.19 -32.27
N LYS A 10 -42.70 -24.12 -31.60
CA LYS A 10 -41.63 -23.23 -32.09
C LYS A 10 -40.32 -24.01 -32.17
N LYS A 11 -39.71 -24.02 -33.37
CA LYS A 11 -38.35 -24.56 -33.61
C LYS A 11 -37.34 -23.94 -32.63
N GLU A 12 -36.71 -24.76 -31.81
CA GLU A 12 -35.52 -24.37 -31.05
C GLU A 12 -34.39 -24.07 -32.03
N THR A 13 -34.05 -22.79 -32.15
CA THR A 13 -32.91 -22.32 -32.94
C THR A 13 -31.68 -22.25 -32.03
N ALA A 14 -30.54 -22.75 -32.49
CA ALA A 14 -29.29 -22.72 -31.75
C ALA A 14 -28.97 -21.30 -31.24
N PRO A 15 -28.39 -21.15 -30.04
CA PRO A 15 -28.17 -19.84 -29.43
C PRO A 15 -27.25 -18.98 -30.32
N LYS A 16 -27.69 -17.75 -30.62
CA LYS A 16 -26.93 -16.80 -31.45
C LYS A 16 -25.54 -16.54 -30.83
N PRO A 17 -24.45 -16.50 -31.62
CA PRO A 17 -23.13 -16.18 -31.09
C PRO A 17 -23.05 -14.76 -30.53
N LEU A 18 -22.06 -14.50 -29.66
CA LEU A 18 -21.79 -13.18 -29.09
C LEU A 18 -21.45 -12.18 -30.19
N ASN A 19 -22.00 -10.96 -30.09
CA ASN A 19 -21.64 -9.88 -30.99
C ASN A 19 -20.27 -9.25 -30.63
N ALA A 20 -19.70 -8.45 -31.53
CA ALA A 20 -18.39 -7.82 -31.33
C ALA A 20 -18.32 -6.95 -30.06
N GLN A 21 -19.42 -6.29 -29.68
CA GLN A 21 -19.48 -5.43 -28.51
C GLN A 21 -19.51 -6.24 -27.20
N GLN A 22 -20.22 -7.36 -27.20
CA GLN A 22 -20.25 -8.34 -26.11
C GLN A 22 -18.90 -9.03 -25.96
N GLN A 23 -18.23 -9.37 -27.07
CA GLN A 23 -16.85 -9.89 -27.04
C GLN A 23 -15.90 -8.87 -26.43
N ARG A 24 -16.02 -7.59 -26.81
CA ARG A 24 -15.21 -6.52 -26.19
C ARG A 24 -15.52 -6.39 -24.70
N PHE A 25 -16.78 -6.49 -24.31
CA PHE A 25 -17.17 -6.52 -22.90
C PHE A 25 -16.51 -7.67 -22.11
N VAL A 26 -16.45 -8.89 -22.69
CA VAL A 26 -15.76 -10.05 -22.08
C VAL A 26 -14.28 -9.74 -21.86
N VAL A 27 -13.58 -9.19 -22.86
CA VAL A 27 -12.16 -8.83 -22.76
C VAL A 27 -11.93 -7.79 -21.67
N GLU A 28 -12.72 -6.71 -21.68
CA GLU A 28 -12.58 -5.60 -20.73
C GLU A 28 -12.96 -5.98 -19.29
N LEU A 29 -13.87 -6.95 -19.12
CA LEU A 29 -14.25 -7.47 -17.81
C LEU A 29 -13.14 -8.32 -17.18
N CYS A 30 -12.38 -9.07 -17.98
CA CYS A 30 -11.27 -9.89 -17.49
C CYS A 30 -10.08 -9.05 -16.98
N VAL A 31 -10.07 -7.73 -17.20
CA VAL A 31 -9.00 -6.83 -16.74
C VAL A 31 -9.17 -6.44 -15.27
N ASP A 32 -10.36 -5.98 -14.86
CA ASP A 32 -10.60 -5.39 -13.53
C ASP A 32 -11.84 -5.95 -12.81
N TRP A 33 -12.52 -6.93 -13.41
CA TRP A 33 -13.76 -7.55 -12.91
C TRP A 33 -14.88 -6.55 -12.61
N ASN A 34 -14.83 -5.35 -13.20
CA ASN A 34 -15.80 -4.30 -13.01
C ASN A 34 -16.77 -4.20 -14.19
N LYS A 35 -17.99 -4.74 -14.02
CA LYS A 35 -19.04 -4.79 -15.06
C LYS A 35 -19.40 -3.43 -15.64
N ALA A 36 -19.49 -2.39 -14.82
CA ALA A 36 -19.85 -1.06 -15.29
C ALA A 36 -18.70 -0.41 -16.06
N ALA A 37 -17.46 -0.56 -15.61
CA ALA A 37 -16.29 -0.05 -16.31
C ALA A 37 -16.06 -0.79 -17.63
N ALA A 38 -16.19 -2.12 -17.63
CA ALA A 38 -16.10 -2.95 -18.82
C ALA A 38 -17.15 -2.58 -19.88
N ALA A 39 -18.39 -2.32 -19.47
CA ALA A 39 -19.45 -1.86 -20.40
C ALA A 39 -19.09 -0.52 -21.07
N ARG A 40 -18.55 0.45 -20.31
CA ARG A 40 -18.08 1.72 -20.89
C ARG A 40 -16.94 1.51 -21.89
N ARG A 41 -15.92 0.73 -21.52
CA ARG A 41 -14.77 0.44 -22.39
C ARG A 41 -15.15 -0.38 -23.62
N ALA A 42 -16.21 -1.18 -23.55
CA ALA A 42 -16.80 -1.89 -24.68
C ALA A 42 -17.68 -1.01 -25.59
N GLY A 43 -17.80 0.29 -25.31
CA GLY A 43 -18.53 1.25 -26.15
C GLY A 43 -20.04 1.29 -25.90
N TYR A 44 -20.54 0.77 -24.77
CA TYR A 44 -21.93 0.95 -24.37
C TYR A 44 -22.15 2.34 -23.76
N SER A 45 -23.42 2.79 -23.75
CA SER A 45 -23.82 4.08 -23.18
C SER A 45 -23.31 4.25 -21.75
N GLU A 46 -22.52 5.31 -21.53
CA GLU A 46 -21.95 5.62 -20.21
C GLU A 46 -23.03 5.83 -19.14
N LYS A 47 -24.12 6.49 -19.52
CA LYS A 47 -25.25 6.80 -18.62
C LYS A 47 -25.89 5.54 -18.05
N ASN A 48 -25.93 4.46 -18.83
CA ASN A 48 -26.59 3.20 -18.46
C ASN A 48 -25.60 2.03 -18.26
N ALA A 49 -24.29 2.31 -18.23
CA ALA A 49 -23.27 1.27 -18.20
C ALA A 49 -23.39 0.32 -17.00
N LYS A 50 -23.90 0.81 -15.86
CA LYS A 50 -24.19 -0.03 -14.70
C LYS A 50 -25.28 -1.05 -15.02
N GLN A 51 -26.48 -0.63 -15.47
CA GLN A 51 -27.56 -1.57 -15.80
C GLN A 51 -27.16 -2.50 -16.94
N ILE A 52 -26.51 -1.97 -17.97
CA ILE A 52 -26.04 -2.76 -19.12
C ILE A 52 -25.03 -3.82 -18.68
N GLY A 53 -24.05 -3.46 -17.84
CA GLY A 53 -23.06 -4.42 -17.35
C GLY A 53 -23.66 -5.57 -16.53
N TYR A 54 -24.69 -5.31 -15.71
CA TYR A 54 -25.41 -6.38 -15.00
C TYR A 54 -26.26 -7.24 -15.95
N SER A 55 -26.92 -6.62 -16.93
CA SER A 55 -27.70 -7.33 -17.94
C SER A 55 -26.82 -8.25 -18.81
N LEU A 56 -25.67 -7.76 -19.28
CA LEU A 56 -24.70 -8.56 -20.02
C LEU A 56 -24.16 -9.72 -19.19
N TRP A 57 -23.89 -9.50 -17.91
CA TRP A 57 -23.45 -10.57 -17.01
C TRP A 57 -24.51 -11.65 -16.77
N ALA A 58 -25.80 -11.30 -16.87
CA ALA A 58 -26.87 -12.29 -16.69
C ALA A 58 -26.91 -13.32 -17.83
N ASP A 59 -26.41 -12.96 -19.01
CA ASP A 59 -26.33 -13.83 -20.19
C ASP A 59 -25.34 -14.97 -19.99
N GLN A 60 -25.81 -16.22 -20.07
CA GLN A 60 -24.97 -17.40 -19.89
C GLN A 60 -23.83 -17.48 -20.91
N ARG A 61 -24.05 -17.02 -22.14
CA ARG A 61 -23.03 -17.02 -23.20
C ARG A 61 -21.86 -16.12 -22.85
N VAL A 62 -22.16 -14.98 -22.21
CA VAL A 62 -21.13 -14.05 -21.72
C VAL A 62 -20.37 -14.68 -20.56
N LYS A 63 -21.05 -15.37 -19.63
CA LYS A 63 -20.37 -16.08 -18.54
C LYS A 63 -19.45 -17.19 -19.05
N ASP A 64 -19.91 -17.99 -20.01
CA ASP A 64 -19.12 -19.07 -20.60
C ASP A 64 -17.89 -18.51 -21.34
N ALA A 65 -18.06 -17.43 -22.10
CA ALA A 65 -16.96 -16.75 -22.76
C ALA A 65 -15.97 -16.10 -21.78
N VAL A 66 -16.45 -15.54 -20.66
CA VAL A 66 -15.60 -15.06 -19.57
C VAL A 66 -14.84 -16.22 -18.93
N ALA A 67 -15.49 -17.37 -18.69
CA ALA A 67 -14.83 -18.54 -18.12
C ALA A 67 -13.72 -19.06 -19.02
N LEU A 68 -13.98 -19.17 -20.33
CA LEU A 68 -12.97 -19.56 -21.32
C LEU A 68 -11.81 -18.56 -21.35
N ARG A 69 -12.11 -17.26 -21.43
CA ARG A 69 -11.09 -16.21 -21.47
C ARG A 69 -10.28 -16.15 -20.17
N THR A 70 -10.93 -16.38 -19.04
CA THR A 70 -10.26 -16.44 -17.73
C THR A 70 -9.34 -17.66 -17.68
N ALA A 71 -9.75 -18.81 -18.21
CA ALA A 71 -8.90 -19.99 -18.28
C ALA A 71 -7.68 -19.78 -19.20
N GLU A 72 -7.83 -19.07 -20.32
CA GLU A 72 -6.71 -18.68 -21.19
C GLU A 72 -5.72 -17.73 -20.51
N LEU A 73 -6.23 -16.79 -19.71
CA LEU A 73 -5.41 -15.81 -18.98
C LEU A 73 -4.92 -16.31 -17.62
N ALA A 74 -5.47 -17.41 -17.13
CA ALA A 74 -5.17 -17.94 -15.82
C ALA A 74 -3.72 -18.43 -15.79
N MET A 75 -3.01 -18.02 -14.75
CA MET A 75 -1.73 -18.59 -14.39
C MET A 75 -1.91 -20.09 -14.10
N SER A 76 -1.02 -20.92 -14.66
CA SER A 76 -1.03 -22.35 -14.35
C SER A 76 -0.69 -22.60 -12.87
N ALA A 77 -1.13 -23.74 -12.31
CA ALA A 77 -0.80 -24.10 -10.94
C ALA A 77 0.73 -24.20 -10.71
N GLY A 78 1.48 -24.66 -11.71
CA GLY A 78 2.95 -24.70 -11.67
C GLY A 78 3.57 -23.31 -11.60
N GLU A 79 3.12 -22.39 -12.45
CA GLU A 79 3.59 -21.00 -12.41
C GLU A 79 3.21 -20.29 -11.09
N ALA A 80 2.00 -20.54 -10.58
CA ALA A 80 1.56 -20.04 -9.28
C ALA A 80 2.49 -20.52 -8.15
N THR A 81 2.89 -21.79 -8.20
CA THR A 81 3.83 -22.39 -7.24
C THR A 81 5.21 -21.74 -7.32
N VAL A 82 5.71 -21.45 -8.53
CA VAL A 82 6.99 -20.74 -8.72
C VAL A 82 6.93 -19.33 -8.13
N ARG A 83 5.86 -18.56 -8.40
CA ARG A 83 5.71 -17.21 -7.83
C ARG A 83 5.60 -17.23 -6.31
N MET A 84 4.81 -18.16 -5.77
CA MET A 84 4.68 -18.33 -4.32
C MET A 84 6.02 -18.74 -3.68
N SER A 85 6.82 -19.57 -4.36
CA SER A 85 8.17 -19.94 -3.91
C SER A 85 9.11 -18.74 -3.90
N SER A 86 9.01 -17.86 -4.91
CA SER A 86 9.75 -16.60 -4.93
C SER A 86 9.40 -15.73 -3.72
N TRP A 87 8.11 -15.60 -3.39
CA TRP A 87 7.67 -14.86 -2.20
C TRP A 87 8.20 -15.46 -0.90
N GLY A 88 8.17 -16.79 -0.75
CA GLY A 88 8.67 -17.47 0.44
C GLY A 88 10.19 -17.38 0.63
N ARG A 89 10.96 -17.25 -0.46
CA ARG A 89 12.44 -17.16 -0.40
C ARG A 89 12.97 -15.75 -0.19
N SER A 90 12.20 -14.74 -0.57
CA SER A 90 12.73 -13.39 -0.59
C SER A 90 12.72 -12.77 0.81
N SER A 91 13.58 -11.78 0.99
CA SER A 91 13.92 -11.19 2.26
C SER A 91 13.76 -9.66 2.23
N ILE A 92 13.73 -9.01 3.40
CA ILE A 92 13.64 -7.54 3.46
C ILE A 92 14.92 -6.88 2.93
N GLU A 93 16.03 -7.60 3.03
CA GLU A 93 17.35 -7.22 2.53
C GLU A 93 17.36 -7.08 1.00
N ASP A 94 16.46 -7.74 0.28
CA ASP A 94 16.38 -7.63 -1.19
C ASP A 94 15.78 -6.31 -1.66
N VAL A 95 15.11 -5.58 -0.76
CA VAL A 95 14.41 -4.32 -1.09
C VAL A 95 14.90 -3.11 -0.29
N PHE A 96 15.59 -3.32 0.84
CA PHE A 96 16.15 -2.23 1.65
C PHE A 96 17.68 -2.10 1.53
N THR A 97 18.14 -0.87 1.75
CA THR A 97 19.54 -0.50 1.93
C THR A 97 19.69 0.29 3.23
N ILE A 98 20.77 0.08 3.95
CA ILE A 98 21.09 0.84 5.16
C ILE A 98 21.96 2.01 4.73
N GLU A 99 21.43 3.22 4.90
CA GLU A 99 22.15 4.46 4.65
C GLU A 99 22.42 5.15 5.99
N VAL A 100 23.56 5.84 6.07
CA VAL A 100 23.93 6.64 7.24
C VAL A 100 23.56 8.10 6.92
N GLU A 101 22.57 8.62 7.64
CA GLU A 101 22.12 10.01 7.50
C GLU A 101 22.59 10.86 8.68
N GLU A 102 22.95 12.13 8.41
CA GLU A 102 23.18 13.14 9.45
C GLU A 102 21.82 13.59 10.02
N TYR A 103 21.56 13.24 11.28
CA TYR A 103 20.35 13.65 11.99
C TYR A 103 20.68 14.54 13.17
N ARG A 104 19.87 15.60 13.38
CA ARG A 104 19.98 16.49 14.54
C ARG A 104 18.83 16.18 15.51
N PRO A 105 19.09 15.44 16.61
CA PRO A 105 18.06 15.15 17.58
C PRO A 105 17.64 16.41 18.33
N ARG A 106 16.37 16.46 18.75
CA ARG A 106 15.95 17.45 19.75
C ARG A 106 16.43 16.99 21.12
N VAL A 107 17.28 17.79 21.75
CA VAL A 107 17.82 17.52 23.08
C VAL A 107 17.26 18.52 24.08
N GLN A 108 17.04 18.06 25.31
CA GLN A 108 16.67 18.93 26.41
C GLN A 108 17.94 19.62 26.93
N LYS A 109 17.91 20.95 26.97
CA LYS A 109 19.04 21.76 27.42
C LYS A 109 18.58 22.81 28.44
N PRO A 110 19.40 23.11 29.47
CA PRO A 110 19.11 24.21 30.39
C PRO A 110 18.93 25.52 29.64
N LEU A 111 17.89 26.26 29.99
CA LEU A 111 17.55 27.50 29.30
C LEU A 111 18.66 28.56 29.44
N VAL A 112 19.42 28.54 30.54
CA VAL A 112 20.60 29.38 30.79
C VAL A 112 21.62 29.23 29.67
N GLU A 113 21.96 27.99 29.31
CA GLU A 113 22.94 27.71 28.27
C GLU A 113 22.42 28.13 26.89
N VAL A 114 21.13 27.90 26.62
CA VAL A 114 20.49 28.32 25.36
C VAL A 114 20.46 29.84 25.21
N ILE A 115 20.24 30.58 26.29
CA ILE A 115 20.33 32.05 26.31
C ILE A 115 21.76 32.50 26.01
N ALA A 116 22.77 31.86 26.61
CA ALA A 116 24.17 32.18 26.36
C ALA A 116 24.56 31.94 24.89
N GLU A 117 24.14 30.81 24.32
CA GLU A 117 24.35 30.51 22.90
C GLU A 117 23.64 31.50 21.97
N LEU A 118 22.40 31.87 22.30
CA LEU A 118 21.65 32.85 21.50
C LEU A 118 22.31 34.23 21.55
N LYS A 119 22.88 34.63 22.69
CA LYS A 119 23.66 35.88 22.82
C LYS A 119 24.90 35.85 21.94
N ALA A 120 25.71 34.79 22.01
CA ALA A 120 26.87 34.61 21.15
C ALA A 120 26.50 34.60 19.66
N GLU A 121 25.44 33.88 19.26
CA GLU A 121 24.95 33.85 17.87
C GLU A 121 24.53 35.24 17.38
N MET A 122 23.95 36.07 18.24
CA MET A 122 23.58 37.44 17.88
C MET A 122 24.81 38.32 17.68
N GLU A 123 25.83 38.21 18.53
CA GLU A 123 27.09 38.95 18.41
C GLU A 123 27.83 38.61 17.11
N ASP A 124 28.02 37.31 16.82
CA ASP A 124 28.64 36.84 15.58
C ASP A 124 27.88 37.36 14.34
N LYS A 125 26.55 37.35 14.39
CA LYS A 125 25.71 37.84 13.30
C LYS A 125 25.78 39.34 13.12
N GLN A 126 25.89 40.11 14.20
CA GLN A 126 26.09 41.55 14.12
C GLN A 126 27.46 41.85 13.49
N GLU A 127 28.52 41.16 13.92
CA GLU A 127 29.85 41.33 13.34
C GLU A 127 29.87 40.98 11.85
N LEU A 128 29.30 39.83 11.47
CA LEU A 128 29.16 39.43 10.07
C LEU A 128 28.34 40.44 9.27
N ALA A 129 27.29 41.04 9.87
CA ALA A 129 26.49 42.05 9.20
C ALA A 129 27.29 43.33 8.93
N ILE A 130 28.10 43.79 9.88
CA ILE A 130 28.97 44.97 9.70
C ILE A 130 29.98 44.70 8.56
N ARG A 131 30.61 43.52 8.57
CA ARG A 131 31.56 43.11 7.52
C ARG A 131 30.90 42.99 6.16
N ALA A 132 29.71 42.37 6.09
CA ALA A 132 28.96 42.22 4.85
C ALA A 132 28.48 43.56 4.31
N GLU A 133 28.09 44.50 5.18
CA GLU A 133 27.68 45.83 4.76
C GLU A 133 28.84 46.61 4.13
N ALA A 134 30.06 46.47 4.66
CA ALA A 134 31.26 47.13 4.11
C ALA A 134 31.59 46.69 2.66
N LEU A 135 31.08 45.55 2.20
CA LEU A 135 31.23 45.06 0.83
C LEU A 135 30.20 45.66 -0.13
N LEU A 136 29.18 46.37 0.36
CA LEU A 136 28.10 46.91 -0.46
C LEU A 136 28.42 48.34 -0.88
N SER A 137 28.40 48.61 -2.19
CA SER A 137 28.65 49.96 -2.74
C SER A 137 27.37 50.78 -2.95
N ASP A 138 26.25 50.14 -3.29
CA ASP A 138 24.98 50.83 -3.57
C ASP A 138 24.23 51.20 -2.28
N LYS A 139 23.99 52.50 -2.09
CA LYS A 139 23.27 53.07 -0.93
C LYS A 139 21.84 52.53 -0.76
N LYS A 140 21.13 52.25 -1.85
CA LYS A 140 19.77 51.67 -1.83
C LYS A 140 19.82 50.22 -1.36
N VAL A 141 20.85 49.47 -1.77
CA VAL A 141 21.08 48.09 -1.34
C VAL A 141 21.48 48.05 0.14
N MET A 142 22.41 48.91 0.59
CA MET A 142 22.80 49.04 2.00
C MET A 142 21.59 49.33 2.91
N LYS A 143 20.72 50.28 2.52
CA LYS A 143 19.51 50.60 3.30
C LYS A 143 18.58 49.39 3.45
N LYS A 144 18.39 48.60 2.38
CA LYS A 144 17.59 47.38 2.43
C LYS A 144 18.24 46.31 3.31
N PHE A 145 19.56 46.14 3.19
CA PHE A 145 20.34 45.20 3.99
C PHE A 145 20.26 45.53 5.50
N ARG A 146 20.52 46.78 5.89
CA ARG A 146 20.37 47.24 7.29
C ARG A 146 18.97 46.98 7.83
N ALA A 147 17.93 47.27 7.04
CA ALA A 147 16.55 47.00 7.44
C ALA A 147 16.28 45.49 7.63
N GLN A 148 16.85 44.62 6.78
CA GLN A 148 16.75 43.18 6.92
C GLN A 148 17.47 42.65 8.16
N VAL A 149 18.71 43.12 8.40
CA VAL A 149 19.50 42.77 9.60
C VAL A 149 18.80 43.23 10.87
N ALA A 150 18.31 44.49 10.91
CA ALA A 150 17.59 45.03 12.06
C ALA A 150 16.35 44.20 12.40
N ARG A 151 15.56 43.80 11.39
CA ARG A 151 14.40 42.91 11.59
C ARG A 151 14.80 41.53 12.10
N ALA A 152 15.89 40.96 11.59
CA ALA A 152 16.39 39.66 12.03
C ALA A 152 16.92 39.71 13.48
N HIS A 153 17.58 40.81 13.84
CA HIS A 153 18.05 41.09 15.19
C HIS A 153 16.88 41.25 16.17
N GLN A 154 15.89 42.08 15.83
CA GLN A 154 14.68 42.29 16.64
C GLN A 154 13.95 40.98 16.96
N ARG A 155 13.80 40.08 15.98
CA ARG A 155 13.17 38.77 16.21
C ARG A 155 13.93 37.91 17.23
N ARG A 156 15.27 37.88 17.13
CA ARG A 156 16.12 37.14 18.08
C ARG A 156 16.10 37.77 19.47
N GLN A 157 16.10 39.10 19.55
CA GLN A 157 16.01 39.83 20.80
C GLN A 157 14.69 39.56 21.54
N VAL A 158 13.56 39.52 20.81
CA VAL A 158 12.27 39.12 21.39
C VAL A 158 12.31 37.68 21.91
N GLN A 159 12.98 36.76 21.20
CA GLN A 159 13.14 35.38 21.66
C GLN A 159 14.00 35.30 22.93
N LEU A 160 15.09 36.06 22.99
CA LEU A 160 15.96 36.17 24.16
C LEU A 160 15.17 36.65 25.38
N TRP A 161 14.42 37.75 25.25
CA TRP A 161 13.58 38.26 26.33
C TRP A 161 12.52 37.26 26.80
N ARG A 162 11.96 36.47 25.88
CA ARG A 162 11.03 35.40 26.25
C ARG A 162 11.71 34.35 27.14
N TYR A 163 12.92 33.94 26.77
CA TYR A 163 13.68 32.96 27.54
C TYR A 163 14.14 33.52 28.89
N GLU A 164 14.64 34.76 28.93
CA GLU A 164 15.03 35.42 30.17
C GLU A 164 13.84 35.54 31.14
N LYS A 165 12.65 35.92 30.65
CA LYS A 165 11.43 35.99 31.48
C LYS A 165 10.97 34.62 32.01
N ILE A 166 11.23 33.54 31.26
CA ILE A 166 10.96 32.17 31.76
C ILE A 166 11.95 31.83 32.87
N LEU A 167 13.24 32.13 32.67
CA LEU A 167 14.30 31.87 33.64
C LEU A 167 14.10 32.65 34.95
N GLU A 168 13.63 33.91 34.88
CA GLU A 168 13.26 34.72 36.05
C GLU A 168 12.20 34.04 36.94
N ARG A 169 11.29 33.28 36.32
CA ARG A 169 10.23 32.55 37.04
C ARG A 169 10.67 31.16 37.48
N GLN A 170 11.53 30.52 36.70
CA GLN A 170 11.96 29.14 36.85
C GLN A 170 13.46 29.04 36.51
N PRO A 171 14.35 29.13 37.50
CA PRO A 171 15.81 29.12 37.29
C PRO A 171 16.35 27.82 36.68
N ASP A 172 15.64 26.71 36.88
CA ASP A 172 15.96 25.37 36.37
C ASP A 172 15.19 25.02 35.08
N ALA A 173 14.60 26.02 34.41
CA ALA A 173 13.84 25.81 33.19
C ALA A 173 14.67 25.12 32.11
N MET A 174 14.05 24.13 31.48
CA MET A 174 14.62 23.35 30.38
C MET A 174 13.86 23.62 29.08
N THR A 175 14.56 23.57 27.96
CA THR A 175 13.93 23.71 26.63
C THR A 175 14.47 22.68 25.64
N TRP A 176 13.64 22.36 24.65
CA TRP A 176 13.98 21.41 23.60
C TRP A 176 14.58 22.14 22.40
N VAL A 177 15.90 22.05 22.25
CA VAL A 177 16.68 22.65 21.15
C VAL A 177 17.22 21.59 20.20
N GLN A 178 17.68 22.02 19.02
CA GLN A 178 18.39 21.14 18.09
C GLN A 178 19.78 20.84 18.65
N GLY A 179 20.08 19.56 18.81
CA GLY A 179 21.37 19.07 19.28
C GLY A 179 22.43 19.01 18.18
N PRO A 180 23.65 18.56 18.52
CA PRO A 180 24.70 18.35 17.54
C PRO A 180 24.29 17.28 16.52
N PRO A 181 24.83 17.34 15.29
CA PRO A 181 24.58 16.31 14.29
C PRO A 181 25.12 14.96 14.76
N GLN A 182 24.30 13.93 14.59
CA GLN A 182 24.63 12.54 14.92
C GLN A 182 24.35 11.69 13.69
N ALA A 183 25.24 10.73 13.43
CA ALA A 183 25.01 9.73 12.40
C ALA A 183 23.93 8.76 12.89
N ARG A 184 22.92 8.49 12.06
CA ARG A 184 21.93 7.45 12.32
C ARG A 184 21.79 6.56 11.09
N GLU A 185 21.77 5.25 11.32
CA GLU A 185 21.40 4.30 10.30
C GLU A 185 19.90 4.37 10.02
N VAL A 186 19.54 4.47 8.74
CA VAL A 186 18.16 4.49 8.27
C VAL A 186 18.04 3.45 7.17
N ALA A 187 17.03 2.57 7.29
CA ALA A 187 16.69 1.64 6.22
C ALA A 187 15.86 2.39 5.17
N GLN A 188 16.40 2.50 3.95
CA GLN A 188 15.74 3.14 2.82
C GLN A 188 15.36 2.11 1.76
N LEU A 189 14.14 2.27 1.21
CA LEU A 189 13.63 1.44 0.14
C LEU A 189 14.44 1.70 -1.14
N ASP A 190 15.06 0.66 -1.68
CA ASP A 190 15.76 0.67 -2.96
C ASP A 190 14.99 -0.14 -3.99
N LEU A 191 14.22 0.56 -4.83
CA LEU A 191 13.45 -0.05 -5.91
C LEU A 191 14.34 -0.62 -7.02
N VAL A 192 15.55 -0.08 -7.21
CA VAL A 192 16.49 -0.59 -8.22
C VAL A 192 17.03 -1.94 -7.78
N LYS A 193 17.39 -2.07 -6.51
CA LYS A 193 17.78 -3.34 -5.89
C LYS A 193 16.64 -4.35 -5.96
N ALA A 194 15.43 -3.95 -5.60
CA ALA A 194 14.23 -4.80 -5.68
C ALA A 194 13.98 -5.33 -7.11
N LEU A 195 14.14 -4.48 -8.13
CA LEU A 195 14.00 -4.87 -9.54
C LEU A 195 15.09 -5.86 -9.98
N ARG A 196 16.35 -5.62 -9.58
CA ARG A 196 17.48 -6.50 -9.89
C ARG A 196 17.35 -7.87 -9.23
N ALA A 197 16.84 -7.90 -8.00
CA ALA A 197 16.55 -9.13 -7.26
C ALA A 197 15.26 -9.84 -7.71
N GLN A 198 14.53 -9.29 -8.69
CA GLN A 198 13.19 -9.77 -9.10
C GLN A 198 12.19 -9.85 -7.92
N ALA A 199 12.42 -9.05 -6.89
CA ALA A 199 11.71 -8.98 -5.63
C ALA A 199 10.53 -7.99 -5.65
N GLY A 200 10.25 -7.35 -6.79
CA GLY A 200 9.18 -6.35 -6.90
C GLY A 200 7.79 -6.87 -6.51
N GLY A 201 7.54 -8.17 -6.72
CA GLY A 201 6.30 -8.83 -6.32
C GLY A 201 6.12 -9.01 -4.80
N LEU A 202 7.13 -8.68 -3.99
CA LEU A 202 7.04 -8.73 -2.52
C LEU A 202 6.34 -7.51 -1.96
N ILE A 203 6.38 -6.39 -2.66
CA ILE A 203 5.87 -5.12 -2.14
C ILE A 203 4.36 -5.11 -2.32
N LYS A 204 3.65 -5.26 -1.21
CA LYS A 204 2.19 -5.17 -1.15
C LYS A 204 1.73 -3.72 -1.20
N LYS A 205 2.43 -2.81 -0.52
CA LYS A 205 2.07 -1.39 -0.44
C LYS A 205 3.27 -0.51 -0.14
N VAL A 206 3.29 0.69 -0.71
CA VAL A 206 4.24 1.76 -0.38
C VAL A 206 3.45 2.98 0.09
N THR A 207 3.77 3.52 1.27
CA THR A 207 3.10 4.71 1.83
C THR A 207 4.11 5.77 2.25
N PRO A 208 4.01 7.01 1.75
CA PRO A 208 4.79 8.12 2.30
C PRO A 208 4.36 8.39 3.74
N THR A 209 5.31 8.58 4.64
CA THR A 209 5.10 8.90 6.06
C THR A 209 5.87 10.15 6.44
N ARG A 210 5.59 10.72 7.62
CA ARG A 210 6.31 11.88 8.16
C ARG A 210 7.82 11.64 8.33
N PHE A 211 8.23 10.38 8.43
CA PHE A 211 9.60 9.98 8.73
C PHE A 211 10.26 9.22 7.57
N GLY A 212 9.67 9.25 6.36
CA GLY A 212 10.18 8.53 5.18
C GLY A 212 9.14 7.61 4.56
N THR A 213 9.59 6.57 3.85
CA THR A 213 8.71 5.67 3.09
C THR A 213 8.40 4.40 3.89
N GLY A 214 7.13 4.19 4.23
CA GLY A 214 6.63 2.94 4.79
C GLY A 214 6.39 1.91 3.69
N VAL A 215 6.75 0.65 3.94
CA VAL A 215 6.60 -0.45 2.97
C VAL A 215 5.96 -1.64 3.68
N GLU A 216 4.90 -2.17 3.08
CA GLU A 216 4.25 -3.40 3.50
C GLU A 216 4.63 -4.51 2.52
N LEU A 217 5.13 -5.63 3.01
CA LEU A 217 5.51 -6.79 2.21
C LEU A 217 4.42 -7.87 2.27
N HIS A 218 4.38 -8.73 1.26
CA HIS A 218 3.64 -9.99 1.32
C HIS A 218 4.25 -10.92 2.38
N ASP A 219 3.39 -11.69 3.06
CA ASP A 219 3.81 -12.59 4.12
C ASP A 219 4.48 -13.85 3.55
N ALA A 220 5.79 -13.98 3.77
CA ALA A 220 6.58 -15.13 3.35
C ALA A 220 6.14 -16.45 4.04
N LYS A 221 5.61 -16.36 5.27
CA LYS A 221 5.12 -17.53 6.02
C LYS A 221 3.85 -18.09 5.38
N ASP A 222 2.90 -17.22 5.02
CA ASP A 222 1.66 -17.63 4.34
C ASP A 222 1.96 -18.29 2.98
N ALA A 223 2.91 -17.74 2.22
CA ALA A 223 3.38 -18.35 0.99
C ALA A 223 3.99 -19.75 1.25
N THR A 224 4.84 -19.87 2.26
CA THR A 224 5.50 -21.15 2.62
C THR A 224 4.49 -22.20 3.11
N ASP A 225 3.52 -21.81 3.95
CA ASP A 225 2.45 -22.70 4.43
C ASP A 225 1.63 -23.27 3.28
N LYS A 226 1.25 -22.43 2.33
CA LYS A 226 0.51 -22.86 1.12
C LYS A 226 1.33 -23.79 0.24
N ILE A 227 2.62 -23.55 0.08
CA ILE A 227 3.54 -24.46 -0.64
C ILE A 227 3.61 -25.81 0.05
N LEU A 228 3.78 -25.83 1.38
CA LEU A 228 3.84 -27.06 2.16
C LEU A 228 2.53 -27.87 2.06
N LYS A 229 1.37 -27.18 2.07
CA LYS A 229 0.06 -27.81 1.82
C LYS A 229 -0.04 -28.42 0.42
N LEU A 230 0.42 -27.71 -0.61
CA LEU A 230 0.47 -28.23 -1.99
C LEU A 230 1.35 -29.47 -2.12
N HIS A 231 2.47 -29.53 -1.39
CA HIS A 231 3.36 -30.68 -1.37
C HIS A 231 2.88 -31.82 -0.44
N GLY A 232 1.72 -31.68 0.22
CA GLY A 232 1.18 -32.71 1.11
C GLY A 232 1.99 -32.91 2.40
N ALA A 233 2.78 -31.91 2.81
CA ALA A 233 3.56 -31.97 4.05
C ALA A 233 2.68 -31.90 5.31
N TYR A 234 1.46 -31.36 5.17
CA TYR A 234 0.43 -31.38 6.21
C TYR A 234 -0.50 -32.58 6.04
N ALA A 235 -1.00 -33.11 7.16
CA ALA A 235 -2.11 -34.05 7.11
C ALA A 235 -3.30 -33.41 6.37
N PRO A 236 -4.01 -34.15 5.50
CA PRO A 236 -5.16 -33.61 4.79
C PRO A 236 -6.18 -33.11 5.81
N GLU A 237 -6.57 -31.83 5.69
CA GLU A 237 -7.66 -31.28 6.48
C GLU A 237 -8.94 -32.02 6.10
N LYS A 238 -9.40 -32.91 7.00
CA LYS A 238 -10.65 -33.66 6.81
C LYS A 238 -11.82 -32.71 7.07
N PHE A 239 -12.34 -32.09 6.00
CA PHE A 239 -13.60 -31.38 6.08
C PHE A 239 -14.76 -32.35 5.93
N ASP A 240 -15.51 -32.52 7.01
CA ASP A 240 -16.74 -33.30 7.01
C ASP A 240 -17.89 -32.47 6.43
N HIS A 241 -18.17 -32.70 5.15
CA HIS A 241 -19.31 -32.07 4.44
C HIS A 241 -20.65 -32.74 4.74
N THR A 242 -20.64 -33.96 5.27
CA THR A 242 -21.83 -34.80 5.48
C THR A 242 -22.49 -34.57 6.83
N THR A 243 -21.72 -34.22 7.86
CA THR A 243 -22.22 -34.24 9.24
C THR A 243 -22.30 -32.86 9.88
N LYS A 244 -21.98 -31.76 9.14
CA LYS A 244 -22.01 -30.37 9.66
C LYS A 244 -21.34 -30.23 11.05
N GLY A 245 -20.27 -30.99 11.30
CA GLY A 245 -19.54 -30.97 12.58
C GLY A 245 -20.14 -31.85 13.69
N GLN A 246 -21.15 -32.66 13.41
CA GLN A 246 -21.62 -33.71 14.34
C GLN A 246 -20.73 -34.96 14.21
N PRO A 247 -20.51 -35.72 15.29
CA PRO A 247 -19.83 -37.01 15.21
C PRO A 247 -20.61 -37.95 14.27
N LEU A 248 -19.90 -38.66 13.37
CA LEU A 248 -20.51 -39.70 12.54
C LEU A 248 -21.19 -40.73 13.47
N PRO A 249 -22.49 -41.04 13.28
CA PRO A 249 -23.16 -42.05 14.09
C PRO A 249 -22.41 -43.37 13.90
N GLY A 250 -21.98 -43.95 15.02
CA GLY A 250 -21.27 -45.23 15.02
C GLY A 250 -22.08 -46.25 14.22
N VAL A 251 -21.48 -46.77 13.15
CA VAL A 251 -22.11 -47.81 12.34
C VAL A 251 -22.26 -49.03 13.24
N GLN A 252 -23.48 -49.31 13.71
CA GLN A 252 -23.80 -50.57 14.36
C GLN A 252 -23.69 -51.66 13.30
N PHE A 253 -22.58 -52.39 13.30
CA PHE A 253 -22.48 -53.66 12.61
C PHE A 253 -23.42 -54.65 13.32
N TYR A 254 -24.60 -54.85 12.76
CA TYR A 254 -25.46 -55.96 13.14
C TYR A 254 -24.92 -57.20 12.43
N LEU A 255 -24.19 -58.05 13.16
CA LEU A 255 -24.00 -59.43 12.69
C LEU A 255 -25.35 -60.12 12.82
N PRO A 256 -25.97 -60.59 11.72
CA PRO A 256 -27.15 -61.42 11.85
C PRO A 256 -26.78 -62.67 12.64
N ASP A 257 -27.60 -62.96 13.66
CA ASP A 257 -27.51 -64.17 14.44
C ASP A 257 -27.72 -65.37 13.51
N ASN A 258 -26.67 -66.18 13.34
CA ASN A 258 -26.69 -67.37 12.49
C ASN A 258 -27.21 -68.61 13.23
N GLY A 259 -27.92 -68.44 14.36
CA GLY A 259 -28.70 -69.51 14.99
C GLY A 259 -27.88 -70.74 15.34
N ARG A 260 -26.66 -70.54 15.87
CA ARG A 260 -25.84 -71.64 16.40
C ARG A 260 -26.09 -71.78 17.91
N ASP A 261 -27.11 -72.59 18.22
CA ASP A 261 -27.15 -73.54 19.33
C ASP A 261 -27.46 -74.93 18.74
#